data_AF-A0A6L2PZV1-F1
#
_entry.id   AF-A0A6L2PZV1-F1
#
_cell.length_a   1.000
_cell.length_b   1.000
_cell.length_c   1.000
_cell.angle_alpha   90.00
_cell.angle_beta   90.00
_cell.angle_gamma   90.00
#
_symmetry.space_group_name_H-M   'P 1'
#
loop_
_entity.id
_entity.type
_entity.pdbx_description
1 polymer ?
#
loop_
_entity_poly.entity_id
_entity_poly.type
_entity_poly.pdbx_seq_one_letter_code
_entity_poly.pdbx_strand_id
1 'polypeptide(L)'
;ITLEPHVKSLHLTLAYQFAPAQFTALKTLVEELDSSAPASWELRLYSRDTRVTSKQVHKVLYSRMPRESDELELRIGDYIFLSSDALSASPDGWVEGTSWLTGCSGYLPENYTERTAESDAWTLHRTVPLDKMGNSEDLEGGDSVVSLLRQLAASQNKQEGSIGDVLSSNRASDATSDSSEEKKPPSAVTEIRPQIQKVIIPEPIPGPRHIYIVRHGERVDFTFGTWIPYCFDETGKYIRKDLNMPKTVPTRMTGPQGFFKDCPLTNVGVLQATLTGEAMKEAGITIHHTFCSPSLRCIQTCTGILKGLGQVENQPIAIEPGLFEWLAGYPDSLPDWMSIKELQEAGYNIKPDYKPFIREEELHDRQESAEQFYMRSFYLAQSVIRSTADRGGNILLVGHAATLDACTRQLSGGAPRTSQAMTRITQKIPYCSMVCIQDVGDNKWELKDIPFPPVTHSENMRFDWKMLLT
;
A
#
# COMPACT_ATOMS: atom_id res chain seq x y z
N ILE A 1 23.77 -16.77 -28.50
CA ILE A 1 23.78 -15.39 -29.03
C ILE A 1 25.23 -15.01 -29.22
N THR A 2 25.69 -14.88 -30.46
CA THR A 2 27.04 -14.40 -30.77
C THR A 2 26.98 -12.88 -30.77
N LEU A 3 27.61 -12.24 -29.80
CA LEU A 3 27.63 -10.77 -29.67
C LEU A 3 28.91 -10.26 -30.32
N GLU A 4 28.77 -9.52 -31.42
CA GLU A 4 29.89 -8.79 -32.00
C GLU A 4 30.13 -7.50 -31.21
N PRO A 5 31.39 -7.19 -30.84
CA PRO A 5 31.71 -5.98 -30.09
C PRO A 5 31.36 -4.73 -30.92
N HIS A 6 30.62 -3.81 -30.32
CA HIS A 6 30.31 -2.54 -30.94
C HIS A 6 31.56 -1.65 -30.96
N VAL A 7 32.21 -1.53 -32.12
CA VAL A 7 33.45 -0.78 -32.34
C VAL A 7 33.24 0.73 -32.59
N LYS A 8 31.99 1.23 -32.49
CA LYS A 8 31.73 2.66 -32.63
C LYS A 8 31.95 3.38 -31.30
N SER A 9 32.52 4.58 -31.39
CA SER A 9 32.63 5.51 -30.26
C SER A 9 31.27 5.72 -29.63
N LEU A 10 31.17 5.53 -28.31
CA LEU A 10 29.97 5.88 -27.55
C LEU A 10 29.97 7.40 -27.33
N HIS A 11 28.83 8.03 -27.60
CA HIS A 11 28.63 9.44 -27.34
C HIS A 11 27.74 9.60 -26.10
N LEU A 12 28.19 10.38 -25.12
CA LEU A 12 27.39 10.74 -23.96
C LEU A 12 26.58 12.01 -24.29
N THR A 13 25.26 11.92 -24.15
CA THR A 13 24.36 13.08 -24.32
C THR A 13 23.97 13.58 -22.94
N LEU A 14 24.42 14.79 -22.58
CA LEU A 14 24.18 15.38 -21.25
C LEU A 14 22.82 16.09 -21.15
N ALA A 15 22.29 16.57 -22.28
CA ALA A 15 20.96 17.14 -22.38
C ALA A 15 20.39 16.89 -23.79
N TYR A 16 19.12 16.56 -23.88
CA TYR A 16 18.43 16.25 -25.14
C TYR A 16 17.02 16.86 -25.14
N GLN A 17 16.56 17.37 -26.28
CA GLN A 17 15.21 17.95 -26.48
C GLN A 17 14.78 19.00 -25.42
N PHE A 18 15.62 20.00 -25.16
CA PHE A 18 15.31 21.12 -24.26
C PHE A 18 14.91 22.39 -25.03
N ALA A 19 14.23 23.32 -24.35
CA ALA A 19 13.86 24.60 -24.94
C ALA A 19 15.11 25.42 -25.31
N PRO A 20 15.20 26.06 -26.49
CA PRO A 20 16.41 26.79 -26.92
C PRO A 20 16.88 27.85 -25.92
N ALA A 21 15.97 28.45 -25.16
CA ALA A 21 16.27 29.42 -24.11
C ALA A 21 17.14 28.86 -22.96
N GLN A 22 17.11 27.54 -22.73
CA GLN A 22 17.87 26.88 -21.67
C GLN A 22 19.31 26.52 -22.10
N PHE A 23 19.67 26.69 -23.37
CA PHE A 23 20.95 26.26 -23.91
C PHE A 23 22.14 26.82 -23.14
N THR A 24 22.15 28.14 -22.88
CA THR A 24 23.26 28.80 -22.19
C THR A 24 23.44 28.28 -20.76
N ALA A 25 22.34 28.10 -20.02
CA ALA A 25 22.37 27.59 -18.66
C ALA A 25 22.87 26.14 -18.59
N LEU A 26 22.34 25.28 -19.48
CA LEU A 26 22.78 23.88 -19.58
C LEU A 26 24.24 23.78 -19.99
N LYS A 27 24.71 24.64 -20.89
CA LYS A 27 26.11 24.69 -21.29
C LYS A 27 27.03 25.03 -20.11
N THR A 28 26.69 26.03 -19.31
CA THR A 28 27.48 26.39 -18.11
C THR A 28 27.55 25.24 -17.11
N LEU A 29 26.41 24.58 -16.82
CA LEU A 29 26.39 23.41 -15.94
C LEU A 29 27.25 22.26 -16.47
N VAL A 30 27.29 22.08 -17.79
CA VAL A 30 28.13 21.06 -18.42
C VAL A 30 29.62 21.40 -18.31
N GLU A 31 29.99 22.67 -18.43
CA GLU A 31 31.38 23.13 -18.28
C GLU A 31 31.89 23.00 -16.83
N GLU A 32 30.99 23.01 -15.84
CA GLU A 32 31.29 22.83 -14.41
C GLU A 32 31.32 21.36 -13.95
N LEU A 33 30.99 20.40 -14.83
CA LEU A 33 30.99 18.97 -14.48
C LEU A 33 32.41 18.45 -14.23
N ASP A 34 32.67 18.02 -13.01
CA ASP A 34 33.88 17.28 -12.67
C ASP A 34 33.81 15.84 -13.22
N SER A 35 34.48 15.61 -14.35
CA SER A 35 34.59 14.28 -14.98
C SER A 35 35.35 13.24 -14.14
N SER A 36 36.04 13.66 -13.08
CA SER A 36 36.77 12.77 -12.17
C SER A 36 35.99 12.42 -10.91
N ALA A 37 34.81 13.02 -10.72
CA ALA A 37 33.95 12.73 -9.59
C ALA A 37 33.53 11.25 -9.58
N PRO A 38 33.48 10.61 -8.40
CA PRO A 38 32.98 9.25 -8.28
C PRO A 38 31.52 9.21 -8.73
N ALA A 39 31.25 8.46 -9.80
CA ALA A 39 29.91 8.24 -10.33
C ALA A 39 29.53 6.78 -10.14
N SER A 40 28.29 6.54 -9.72
CA SER A 40 27.77 5.17 -9.70
C SER A 40 27.22 4.82 -11.07
N TRP A 41 27.86 3.88 -11.74
CA TRP A 41 27.47 3.50 -13.09
C TRP A 41 26.51 2.32 -13.05
N GLU A 42 25.45 2.40 -13.84
CA GLU A 42 24.51 1.30 -14.02
C GLU A 42 24.23 1.06 -15.51
N LEU A 43 24.21 -0.22 -15.89
CA LEU A 43 23.76 -0.67 -17.19
C LEU A 43 22.27 -1.00 -17.10
N ARG A 44 21.45 -0.27 -17.85
CA ARG A 44 20.00 -0.50 -17.93
C ARG A 44 19.60 -1.09 -19.28
N LEU A 45 18.94 -2.24 -19.26
CA LEU A 45 18.41 -2.91 -20.44
C LEU A 45 16.94 -2.54 -20.63
N TYR A 46 16.63 -1.86 -21.73
CA TYR A 46 15.27 -1.47 -22.10
C TYR A 46 14.78 -2.24 -23.33
N SER A 47 13.47 -2.44 -23.45
CA SER A 47 12.82 -2.68 -24.74
C SER A 47 11.86 -1.54 -25.07
N ARG A 48 11.67 -1.33 -26.37
CA ARG A 48 10.70 -0.40 -26.92
C ARG A 48 9.89 -1.10 -28.00
N ASP A 49 8.63 -0.71 -28.15
CA ASP A 49 7.80 -1.16 -29.26
C ASP A 49 8.28 -0.45 -30.54
N THR A 50 8.64 -1.20 -31.57
CA THR A 50 9.12 -0.60 -32.83
C THR A 50 7.99 0.06 -33.63
N ARG A 51 6.73 -0.30 -33.35
CA ARG A 51 5.55 0.25 -34.04
C ARG A 51 5.29 1.71 -33.69
N VAL A 52 5.89 2.24 -32.60
CA VAL A 52 5.70 3.62 -32.15
C VAL A 52 6.84 4.56 -32.55
N THR A 53 7.78 4.12 -33.40
CA THR A 53 8.98 4.88 -33.78
C THR A 53 8.68 6.26 -34.41
N SER A 54 7.51 6.45 -35.01
CA SER A 54 7.09 7.74 -35.60
C SER A 54 6.18 8.58 -34.70
N LYS A 55 5.90 8.12 -33.47
CA LYS A 55 4.99 8.79 -32.52
C LYS A 55 5.78 9.48 -31.41
N GLN A 56 5.31 10.65 -31.00
CA GLN A 56 5.80 11.35 -29.81
C GLN A 56 5.20 10.73 -28.55
N VAL A 57 5.97 10.72 -27.46
CA VAL A 57 5.49 10.30 -26.14
C VAL A 57 5.05 11.54 -25.36
N HIS A 58 3.83 11.49 -24.84
CA HIS A 58 3.27 12.53 -24.00
C HIS A 58 2.84 11.93 -22.66
N LYS A 59 3.04 12.64 -21.57
CA LYS A 59 2.61 12.27 -20.22
C LYS A 59 1.28 12.93 -19.90
N VAL A 60 0.32 12.18 -19.37
CA VAL A 60 -0.99 12.71 -18.97
C VAL A 60 -0.87 13.52 -17.68
N LEU A 61 -1.28 14.79 -17.72
CA LEU A 61 -1.32 15.72 -16.59
C LEU A 61 -2.66 15.74 -15.87
N TYR A 62 -3.77 15.53 -16.60
CA TYR A 62 -5.13 15.57 -16.05
C TYR A 62 -5.92 14.31 -16.41
N SER A 63 -6.68 13.77 -15.46
CA SER A 63 -7.51 12.59 -15.68
C SER A 63 -8.80 12.95 -16.41
N ARG A 64 -9.31 12.00 -17.19
CA ARG A 64 -10.58 12.17 -17.91
C ARG A 64 -11.22 10.82 -18.22
N MET A 65 -12.48 10.68 -17.83
CA MET A 65 -13.31 9.54 -18.24
C MET A 65 -13.94 9.82 -19.62
N PRO A 66 -13.97 8.82 -20.53
CA PRO A 66 -14.65 8.94 -21.82
C PRO A 66 -16.12 9.32 -21.63
N ARG A 67 -16.56 10.38 -22.32
CA ARG A 67 -17.98 10.75 -22.42
C ARG A 67 -18.63 10.13 -23.65
N GLU A 68 -17.92 10.17 -24.76
CA GLU A 68 -18.31 9.55 -26.03
C GLU A 68 -17.49 8.27 -26.27
N SER A 69 -18.00 7.39 -27.13
CA SER A 69 -17.41 6.06 -27.38
C SER A 69 -16.04 6.09 -28.08
N ASP A 70 -15.69 7.21 -28.69
CA ASP A 70 -14.44 7.46 -29.41
C ASP A 70 -13.40 8.20 -28.55
N GLU A 71 -13.74 8.61 -27.32
CA GLU A 71 -12.80 9.26 -26.39
C GLU A 71 -11.88 8.23 -25.70
N LEU A 72 -10.61 8.60 -25.57
CA LEU A 72 -9.63 7.82 -24.83
C LEU A 72 -9.70 8.13 -23.32
N GLU A 73 -9.70 7.10 -22.48
CA GLU A 73 -9.59 7.26 -21.03
C GLU A 73 -8.20 7.79 -20.67
N LEU A 74 -8.14 8.91 -19.95
CA LEU A 74 -6.91 9.54 -19.49
C LEU A 74 -6.71 9.31 -17.99
N ARG A 75 -5.55 8.77 -17.63
CA ARG A 75 -5.12 8.57 -16.24
C ARG A 75 -3.86 9.37 -15.99
N ILE A 76 -3.86 10.20 -14.94
CA ILE A 76 -2.72 11.05 -14.59
C ILE A 76 -1.47 10.18 -14.43
N GLY A 77 -0.38 10.58 -15.08
CA GLY A 77 0.88 9.86 -15.10
C GLY A 77 0.98 8.70 -16.11
N ASP A 78 -0.08 8.38 -16.86
CA ASP A 78 0.02 7.51 -18.04
C ASP A 78 0.79 8.19 -19.17
N TYR A 79 1.27 7.40 -20.13
CA TYR A 79 1.90 7.88 -21.35
C TYR A 79 0.99 7.63 -22.54
N ILE A 80 0.90 8.60 -23.44
CA ILE A 80 0.13 8.52 -24.68
C ILE A 80 1.09 8.68 -25.85
N PHE A 81 0.93 7.82 -26.85
CA PHE A 81 1.62 7.96 -28.13
C PHE A 81 0.78 8.81 -29.08
N LEU A 82 1.31 9.99 -29.43
CA LEU A 82 0.68 10.94 -30.35
C LEU A 82 1.45 11.00 -31.66
N SER A 83 0.74 11.03 -32.79
CA SER A 83 1.38 11.29 -34.08
C SER A 83 1.66 12.78 -34.22
N SER A 84 2.86 13.14 -34.72
CA SER A 84 3.18 14.54 -35.04
C SER A 84 2.18 15.14 -36.05
N ASP A 85 1.70 14.32 -36.98
CA ASP A 85 0.73 14.74 -37.99
C ASP A 85 -0.64 15.03 -37.34
N ALA A 86 -1.06 14.19 -36.39
CA ALA A 86 -2.32 14.35 -35.67
C ALA A 86 -2.33 15.62 -34.80
N LEU A 87 -1.20 15.94 -34.16
CA LEU A 87 -1.00 17.18 -33.41
C LEU A 87 -1.11 18.42 -34.32
N SER A 88 -0.51 18.37 -35.52
CA SER A 88 -0.56 19.49 -36.47
C SER A 88 -1.91 19.68 -37.16
N ALA A 89 -2.69 18.60 -37.27
CA ALA A 89 -3.95 18.57 -38.01
C ALA A 89 -5.19 18.86 -37.15
N SER A 90 -5.05 19.00 -35.83
CA SER A 90 -6.16 19.25 -34.92
C SER A 90 -6.46 20.75 -34.78
N PRO A 91 -7.60 21.25 -35.30
CA PRO A 91 -7.95 22.66 -35.20
C PRO A 91 -8.56 23.04 -33.83
N ASP A 92 -9.05 22.07 -33.07
CA ASP A 92 -9.79 22.25 -31.81
C ASP A 92 -9.05 21.70 -30.58
N GLY A 93 -7.82 21.21 -30.76
CA GLY A 93 -6.98 20.66 -29.70
C GLY A 93 -7.32 19.23 -29.31
N TRP A 94 -8.22 18.55 -30.04
CA TRP A 94 -8.50 17.13 -29.88
C TRP A 94 -7.71 16.29 -30.86
N VAL A 95 -6.92 15.39 -30.32
CA VAL A 95 -5.97 14.58 -31.07
C VAL A 95 -6.22 13.11 -30.83
N GLU A 96 -6.06 12.31 -31.89
CA GLU A 96 -6.08 10.86 -31.75
C GLU A 96 -4.75 10.38 -31.14
N GLY A 97 -4.85 9.60 -30.07
CA GLY A 97 -3.70 9.02 -29.39
C GLY A 97 -3.91 7.56 -29.05
N THR A 98 -2.81 6.88 -28.75
CA THR A 98 -2.84 5.49 -28.25
C THR A 98 -2.28 5.47 -26.83
N SER A 99 -3.07 4.98 -25.87
CA SER A 99 -2.61 4.82 -24.48
C SER A 99 -1.51 3.75 -24.43
N TRP A 100 -0.38 4.10 -23.82
CA TRP A 100 0.71 3.17 -23.57
C TRP A 100 0.30 2.05 -22.61
N LEU A 101 -0.50 2.37 -21.59
CA LEU A 101 -0.95 1.42 -20.58
C LEU A 101 -1.93 0.37 -21.13
N THR A 102 -2.89 0.80 -21.94
CA THR A 102 -4.01 -0.05 -22.40
C THR A 102 -3.84 -0.55 -23.84
N GLY A 103 -3.06 0.15 -24.67
CA GLY A 103 -2.97 -0.08 -26.10
C GLY A 103 -4.21 0.40 -26.89
N CYS A 104 -5.23 0.93 -26.20
CA CYS A 104 -6.42 1.48 -26.85
C CYS A 104 -6.10 2.82 -27.53
N SER A 105 -6.74 3.07 -28.67
CA SER A 105 -6.72 4.37 -29.35
C SER A 105 -8.05 5.09 -29.18
N GLY A 106 -7.99 6.41 -29.14
CA GLY A 106 -9.17 7.29 -29.09
C GLY A 106 -8.75 8.75 -29.07
N TYR A 107 -9.75 9.64 -29.06
CA TYR A 107 -9.53 11.08 -29.03
C TYR A 107 -9.31 11.58 -27.60
N LEU A 108 -8.36 12.49 -27.46
CA LEU A 108 -8.05 13.17 -26.21
C LEU A 108 -7.74 14.66 -26.43
N PRO A 109 -8.01 15.52 -25.45
CA PRO A 109 -7.56 16.90 -25.49
C PRO A 109 -6.04 16.98 -25.28
N GLU A 110 -5.30 17.57 -26.23
CA GLU A 110 -3.83 17.67 -26.20
C GLU A 110 -3.33 18.37 -24.94
N ASN A 111 -4.02 19.43 -24.50
CA ASN A 111 -3.66 20.21 -23.31
C ASN A 111 -3.79 19.44 -21.99
N TYR A 112 -4.27 18.18 -22.02
CA TYR A 112 -4.26 17.28 -20.87
C TYR A 112 -2.96 16.48 -20.78
N THR A 113 -2.05 16.69 -21.73
CA THR A 113 -0.80 15.97 -21.83
C THR A 113 0.37 16.92 -22.06
N GLU A 114 1.57 16.46 -21.74
CA GLU A 114 2.81 17.19 -21.97
C GLU A 114 3.84 16.27 -22.64
N ARG A 115 4.53 16.79 -23.66
CA ARG A 115 5.57 16.02 -24.35
C ARG A 115 6.68 15.63 -23.37
N THR A 116 7.11 14.38 -23.45
CA THR A 116 8.14 13.81 -22.58
C THR A 116 9.15 12.97 -23.36
N ALA A 117 10.19 12.46 -22.69
CA ALA A 117 11.24 11.66 -23.32
C ALA A 117 10.69 10.31 -23.80
N GLU A 118 11.12 9.85 -24.98
CA GLU A 118 10.69 8.54 -25.50
C GLU A 118 11.03 7.38 -24.55
N SER A 119 12.16 7.49 -23.86
CA SER A 119 12.66 6.51 -22.89
C SER A 119 11.71 6.28 -21.71
N ASP A 120 10.86 7.25 -21.40
CA ASP A 120 9.92 7.16 -20.28
C ASP A 120 8.80 6.14 -20.57
N ALA A 121 8.51 5.89 -21.85
CA ALA A 121 7.60 4.84 -22.29
C ALA A 121 8.31 3.50 -22.55
N TRP A 122 9.64 3.41 -22.39
CA TRP A 122 10.37 2.16 -22.62
C TRP A 122 10.24 1.22 -21.43
N THR A 123 10.18 -0.08 -21.71
CA THR A 123 10.12 -1.10 -20.66
C THR A 123 11.51 -1.41 -20.16
N LEU A 124 11.83 -1.03 -18.93
CA LEU A 124 13.06 -1.45 -18.24
C LEU A 124 12.96 -2.94 -17.87
N HIS A 125 13.87 -3.76 -18.42
CA HIS A 125 13.97 -5.19 -18.12
C HIS A 125 14.94 -5.51 -17.00
N ARG A 126 16.08 -4.81 -16.95
CA ARG A 126 17.15 -5.10 -16.00
C ARG A 126 18.02 -3.89 -15.77
N THR A 127 18.51 -3.75 -14.54
CA THR A 127 19.57 -2.83 -14.15
C THR A 127 20.73 -3.64 -13.60
N VAL A 128 21.96 -3.31 -13.99
CA VAL A 128 23.19 -3.94 -13.50
C VAL A 128 24.16 -2.84 -13.05
N PRO A 129 24.49 -2.72 -11.76
CA PRO A 129 25.51 -1.79 -11.31
C PRO A 129 26.88 -2.23 -11.82
N LEU A 130 27.68 -1.29 -12.31
CA LEU A 130 29.03 -1.55 -12.85
C LEU A 130 30.13 -1.39 -11.79
N ASP A 131 29.82 -0.80 -10.62
CA ASP A 131 30.83 -0.43 -9.60
C ASP A 131 31.33 -1.58 -8.71
N LYS A 132 31.10 -2.84 -9.09
CA LYS A 132 31.64 -4.01 -8.37
C LYS A 132 32.12 -5.08 -9.33
N MET A 133 33.29 -4.84 -9.91
CA MET A 133 34.14 -5.90 -10.44
C MET A 133 35.57 -5.68 -9.93
N GLY A 134 35.84 -6.16 -8.72
CA GLY A 134 37.15 -6.08 -8.09
C GLY A 134 37.18 -6.76 -6.72
N ASN A 135 37.71 -7.98 -6.71
CA ASN A 135 38.23 -8.79 -5.60
C ASN A 135 37.33 -9.08 -4.38
N SER A 136 36.87 -10.33 -4.34
CA SER A 136 36.70 -11.11 -3.12
C SER A 136 38.06 -11.34 -2.47
N GLU A 137 38.30 -10.71 -1.32
CA GLU A 137 39.00 -11.21 -0.12
C GLU A 137 39.34 -10.01 0.78
N ASP A 138 38.99 -10.14 2.06
CA ASP A 138 39.30 -9.28 3.21
C ASP A 138 38.67 -7.87 3.26
N LEU A 139 37.73 -7.69 4.19
CA LEU A 139 37.72 -6.61 5.21
C LEU A 139 36.47 -6.73 6.10
N GLU A 140 36.68 -7.18 7.34
CA GLU A 140 35.83 -6.90 8.49
C GLU A 140 35.73 -5.37 8.68
N GLY A 141 34.52 -4.85 8.93
CA GLY A 141 34.30 -3.43 9.21
C GLY A 141 33.09 -2.87 8.47
N GLY A 142 31.89 -3.23 8.94
CA GLY A 142 30.64 -2.75 8.36
C GLY A 142 30.33 -1.30 8.73
N ASP A 143 30.74 -0.36 7.89
CA ASP A 143 30.04 0.91 7.71
C ASP A 143 29.43 0.95 6.31
N SER A 144 28.15 0.56 6.26
CA SER A 144 27.38 0.45 5.03
C SER A 144 26.93 1.84 4.55
N VAL A 145 26.94 2.00 3.23
CA VAL A 145 26.39 3.07 2.35
C VAL A 145 25.12 3.75 2.87
N VAL A 146 24.37 3.10 3.75
CA VAL A 146 23.23 3.62 4.53
C VAL A 146 23.59 4.86 5.39
N SER A 147 24.81 4.96 5.91
CA SER A 147 25.29 6.13 6.68
C SER A 147 25.42 7.38 5.79
N LEU A 148 26.01 7.20 4.60
CA LEU A 148 26.25 8.29 3.65
C LEU A 148 24.94 8.82 3.06
N LEU A 149 23.98 7.93 2.78
CA LEU A 149 22.64 8.29 2.31
C LEU A 149 21.84 9.07 3.37
N ARG A 150 22.09 8.82 4.67
CA ARG A 150 21.46 9.55 5.77
C ARG A 150 22.02 10.97 5.92
N GLN A 151 23.30 11.19 5.63
CA GLN A 151 23.93 12.51 5.69
C GLN A 151 23.47 13.44 4.56
N LEU A 152 23.28 12.92 3.34
CA LEU A 152 22.81 13.72 2.20
C LEU A 152 21.36 14.20 2.34
N ALA A 153 20.51 13.42 3.03
CA ALA A 153 19.13 13.79 3.33
C ALA A 153 19.01 14.87 4.43
N ALA A 154 20.03 15.02 5.29
CA ALA A 154 20.02 15.97 6.40
C ALA A 154 20.52 17.39 6.01
N SER A 155 21.11 17.55 4.82
CA SER A 155 21.72 18.81 4.36
C SER A 155 20.76 19.79 3.66
N GLN A 156 19.48 19.47 3.48
CA GLN A 156 18.53 20.37 2.80
C GLN A 156 17.69 21.28 3.71
N ASN A 157 17.91 21.31 5.03
CA ASN A 157 17.21 22.25 5.91
C ASN A 157 18.15 22.92 6.91
N LYS A 158 18.74 24.06 6.52
CA LYS A 158 19.27 25.08 7.44
C LYS A 158 19.16 26.49 6.86
N GLN A 159 18.18 27.23 7.37
CA GLN A 159 18.11 28.68 7.58
C GLN A 159 16.93 28.86 8.55
N GLU A 160 16.97 29.48 9.74
CA GLU A 160 17.84 30.48 10.38
C GLU A 160 17.75 30.37 11.93
N GLY A 161 18.74 30.98 12.61
CA GLY A 161 18.76 31.57 13.97
C GLY A 161 18.35 30.70 15.19
N SER A 162 19.25 30.22 16.07
CA SER A 162 20.03 30.97 17.08
C SER A 162 19.16 31.96 17.88
N ILE A 163 19.01 31.87 19.20
CA ILE A 163 20.00 32.11 20.27
C ILE A 163 19.40 31.43 21.53
N GLY A 164 20.08 30.55 22.26
CA GLY A 164 21.15 30.79 23.23
C GLY A 164 20.73 30.09 24.54
N ASP A 165 21.44 29.04 24.94
CA ASP A 165 22.38 29.05 26.09
C ASP A 165 21.68 29.41 27.42
N VAL A 166 21.79 28.65 28.51
CA VAL A 166 22.90 27.81 28.95
C VAL A 166 22.45 27.07 30.22
N LEU A 167 22.92 25.82 30.37
CA LEU A 167 23.35 25.09 31.59
C LEU A 167 22.51 25.27 32.87
N SER A 168 22.19 24.25 33.66
CA SER A 168 22.94 23.04 33.97
C SER A 168 22.11 22.19 34.93
N SER A 169 22.14 20.89 34.62
CA SER A 169 22.49 19.78 35.50
C SER A 169 21.77 19.51 36.83
N ASN A 170 21.42 18.22 36.91
CA ASN A 170 21.68 17.29 37.99
C ASN A 170 20.59 17.02 39.04
N ARG A 171 20.18 15.73 38.96
CA ARG A 171 20.12 14.72 40.04
C ARG A 171 18.96 14.91 41.02
N ALA A 172 18.06 13.92 41.02
CA ALA A 172 18.00 12.81 41.99
C ALA A 172 17.41 13.33 43.32
N SER A 173 16.49 12.68 44.00
CA SER A 173 16.18 11.26 44.17
C SER A 173 14.96 11.22 45.11
N ASP A 174 14.32 10.06 45.17
CA ASP A 174 13.63 9.48 46.34
C ASP A 174 12.56 10.31 47.07
N ALA A 175 11.38 9.71 47.24
CA ALA A 175 11.13 8.81 48.37
C ALA A 175 9.63 8.49 48.50
N THR A 176 9.34 7.20 48.67
CA THR A 176 8.40 6.60 49.65
C THR A 176 6.99 7.22 49.79
N SER A 177 5.95 6.54 49.29
CA SER A 177 5.08 5.59 50.03
C SER A 177 4.28 6.21 51.18
N ASP A 178 2.95 6.24 51.06
CA ASP A 178 2.09 5.55 52.03
C ASP A 178 0.68 5.30 51.46
N SER A 179 0.10 4.24 51.99
CA SER A 179 -1.12 3.53 51.70
C SER A 179 -2.37 4.13 52.36
N SER A 180 -3.55 3.88 51.78
CA SER A 180 -4.75 3.48 52.54
C SER A 180 -5.88 3.04 51.61
N GLU A 181 -6.38 1.83 51.91
CA GLU A 181 -7.50 1.16 51.28
C GLU A 181 -8.85 1.74 51.73
N GLU A 182 -9.86 1.73 50.85
CA GLU A 182 -11.26 1.71 51.31
C GLU A 182 -12.17 0.89 50.37
N LYS A 183 -13.05 0.11 51.00
CA LYS A 183 -13.80 -1.04 50.47
C LYS A 183 -15.16 -0.65 49.87
N LYS A 184 -15.59 -1.41 48.85
CA LYS A 184 -16.96 -1.44 48.29
C LYS A 184 -17.90 -2.41 49.05
N PRO A 185 -19.23 -2.23 48.98
CA PRO A 185 -20.21 -3.22 49.42
C PRO A 185 -20.79 -4.06 48.25
N PRO A 186 -21.49 -5.19 48.56
CA PRO A 186 -21.70 -6.31 47.63
C PRO A 186 -23.14 -6.43 47.11
N SER A 187 -23.35 -7.16 46.02
CA SER A 187 -24.64 -7.79 45.67
C SER A 187 -24.42 -8.99 44.74
N ALA A 188 -24.99 -10.13 45.14
CA ALA A 188 -24.85 -11.43 44.50
C ALA A 188 -25.98 -11.70 43.50
N VAL A 189 -25.64 -12.20 42.32
CA VAL A 189 -26.50 -13.05 41.47
C VAL A 189 -25.60 -14.08 40.79
N THR A 190 -25.87 -15.36 41.03
CA THR A 190 -25.11 -16.50 40.54
C THR A 190 -25.58 -16.88 39.14
N GLU A 191 -24.87 -16.45 38.10
CA GLU A 191 -24.99 -17.02 36.74
C GLU A 191 -23.89 -18.07 36.53
N ILE A 192 -24.30 -19.32 36.27
CA ILE A 192 -23.39 -20.39 35.87
C ILE A 192 -22.92 -20.09 34.44
N ARG A 193 -21.80 -19.39 34.29
CA ARG A 193 -21.06 -19.30 33.03
C ARG A 193 -20.28 -20.61 32.82
N PRO A 194 -20.26 -21.18 31.60
CA PRO A 194 -19.35 -22.27 31.30
C PRO A 194 -17.92 -21.76 31.53
N GLN A 195 -17.20 -22.45 32.42
CA GLN A 195 -15.79 -22.19 32.70
C GLN A 195 -15.02 -22.50 31.41
N ILE A 196 -14.78 -21.48 30.58
CA ILE A 196 -13.83 -21.57 29.47
C ILE A 196 -12.48 -21.79 30.14
N GLN A 197 -12.03 -23.03 30.15
CA GLN A 197 -10.71 -23.38 30.64
C GLN A 197 -9.70 -22.60 29.80
N LYS A 198 -9.05 -21.60 30.42
CA LYS A 198 -7.97 -20.85 29.76
C LYS A 198 -6.93 -21.86 29.33
N VAL A 199 -6.86 -22.11 28.03
CA VAL A 199 -5.79 -22.92 27.43
C VAL A 199 -4.50 -22.18 27.74
N ILE A 200 -3.68 -22.75 28.62
CA ILE A 200 -2.36 -22.21 28.93
C ILE A 200 -1.49 -22.55 27.71
N ILE A 201 -1.25 -21.55 26.87
CA ILE A 201 -0.34 -21.68 25.73
C ILE A 201 1.09 -21.56 26.29
N PRO A 202 1.99 -22.52 26.02
CA PRO A 202 3.40 -22.40 26.40
C PRO A 202 4.02 -21.16 25.73
N GLU A 203 4.70 -20.32 26.50
CA GLU A 203 5.49 -19.21 25.99
C GLU A 203 6.99 -19.55 26.13
N PRO A 204 7.82 -19.41 25.09
CA PRO A 204 7.48 -18.98 23.72
C PRO A 204 6.72 -20.06 22.93
N ILE A 205 5.85 -19.63 22.02
CA ILE A 205 5.10 -20.52 21.14
C ILE A 205 6.09 -21.19 20.16
N PRO A 206 6.26 -22.52 20.21
CA PRO A 206 7.29 -23.21 19.44
C PRO A 206 6.90 -23.35 17.96
N GLY A 207 7.91 -23.62 17.12
CA GLY A 207 7.75 -23.94 15.71
C GLY A 207 8.06 -22.78 14.76
N PRO A 208 8.08 -23.05 13.45
CA PRO A 208 8.31 -22.01 12.47
C PRO A 208 7.16 -21.01 12.51
N ARG A 209 7.51 -19.73 12.52
CA ARG A 209 6.53 -18.64 12.56
C ARG A 209 5.98 -18.40 11.16
N HIS A 210 4.68 -18.19 11.06
CA HIS A 210 4.03 -17.85 9.80
C HIS A 210 3.43 -16.44 9.86
N ILE A 211 3.51 -15.71 8.77
CA ILE A 211 2.80 -14.44 8.59
C ILE A 211 1.78 -14.66 7.47
N TYR A 212 0.51 -14.50 7.82
CA TYR A 212 -0.61 -14.55 6.91
C TYR A 212 -1.00 -13.13 6.54
N ILE A 213 -0.93 -12.78 5.26
CA ILE A 213 -1.24 -11.43 4.78
C ILE A 213 -2.47 -11.50 3.88
N VAL A 214 -3.49 -10.71 4.19
CA VAL A 214 -4.82 -10.84 3.59
C VAL A 214 -5.31 -9.51 3.02
N ARG A 215 -5.85 -9.53 1.80
CA ARG A 215 -6.59 -8.41 1.22
C ARG A 215 -7.98 -8.33 1.86
N HIS A 216 -8.47 -7.13 2.13
CA HIS A 216 -9.87 -6.94 2.55
C HIS A 216 -10.90 -7.60 1.60
N GLY A 217 -12.11 -7.86 2.12
CA GLY A 217 -13.24 -8.39 1.36
C GLY A 217 -13.88 -7.40 0.39
N GLU A 218 -14.96 -7.83 -0.26
CA GLU A 218 -15.76 -7.02 -1.19
C GLU A 218 -16.28 -5.72 -0.55
N ARG A 219 -16.15 -4.61 -1.28
CA ARG A 219 -16.45 -3.26 -0.82
C ARG A 219 -17.80 -2.76 -1.32
N VAL A 220 -18.50 -1.99 -0.50
CA VAL A 220 -19.79 -1.38 -0.89
C VAL A 220 -19.64 -0.39 -2.05
N ASP A 221 -18.61 0.44 -2.05
CA ASP A 221 -18.43 1.47 -3.08
C ASP A 221 -18.18 0.90 -4.48
N PHE A 222 -17.39 -0.16 -4.59
CA PHE A 222 -17.14 -0.82 -5.89
C PHE A 222 -18.34 -1.63 -6.37
N THR A 223 -19.16 -2.14 -5.46
CA THR A 223 -20.36 -2.93 -5.82
C THR A 223 -21.54 -2.04 -6.21
N PHE A 224 -21.68 -0.88 -5.58
CA PHE A 224 -22.89 -0.03 -5.70
C PHE A 224 -22.62 1.40 -6.20
N GLY A 225 -21.36 1.75 -6.48
CA GLY A 225 -20.98 3.08 -6.94
C GLY A 225 -21.26 4.15 -5.88
N THR A 226 -21.96 5.22 -6.28
CA THR A 226 -22.31 6.36 -5.43
C THR A 226 -23.43 6.00 -4.43
N TRP A 227 -23.11 5.17 -3.45
CA TRP A 227 -24.08 4.56 -2.54
C TRP A 227 -24.51 5.47 -1.37
N ILE A 228 -23.68 6.42 -0.94
CA ILE A 228 -23.96 7.28 0.24
C ILE A 228 -25.29 8.05 0.09
N PRO A 229 -25.50 8.89 -0.96
CA PRO A 229 -26.77 9.61 -1.11
C PRO A 229 -27.96 8.67 -1.36
N TYR A 230 -27.72 7.43 -1.78
CA TYR A 230 -28.78 6.45 -2.01
C TYR A 230 -29.22 5.75 -0.71
N CYS A 231 -28.31 5.60 0.24
CA CYS A 231 -28.48 4.81 1.46
C CYS A 231 -28.59 5.63 2.73
N PHE A 232 -28.47 6.96 2.67
CA PHE A 232 -28.67 7.84 3.81
C PHE A 232 -29.76 8.87 3.48
N ASP A 233 -30.70 9.07 4.43
CA ASP A 233 -31.70 10.13 4.30
C ASP A 233 -31.14 11.51 4.71
N GLU A 234 -31.96 12.55 4.61
CA GLU A 234 -31.61 13.94 4.95
C GLU A 234 -31.19 14.12 6.42
N THR A 235 -31.57 13.19 7.31
CA THR A 235 -31.18 13.20 8.72
C THR A 235 -29.87 12.44 8.98
N GLY A 236 -29.26 11.88 7.93
CA GLY A 236 -28.05 11.06 8.03
C GLY A 236 -28.32 9.64 8.54
N LYS A 237 -29.58 9.18 8.54
CA LYS A 237 -29.93 7.83 8.96
C LYS A 237 -29.70 6.85 7.81
N TYR A 238 -28.96 5.77 8.11
CA TYR A 238 -28.71 4.69 7.16
C TYR A 238 -29.97 3.84 6.90
N ILE A 239 -30.24 3.59 5.62
CA ILE A 239 -31.33 2.74 5.12
C ILE A 239 -30.72 1.76 4.13
N ARG A 240 -30.76 0.47 4.47
CA ARG A 240 -30.31 -0.60 3.58
C ARG A 240 -31.22 -0.69 2.35
N LYS A 241 -30.65 -0.55 1.14
CA LYS A 241 -31.38 -0.59 -0.14
C LYS A 241 -31.17 -1.88 -0.97
N ASP A 242 -30.16 -2.67 -0.62
CA ASP A 242 -29.84 -3.95 -1.24
C ASP A 242 -29.45 -4.97 -0.17
N LEU A 243 -29.73 -6.26 -0.37
CA LEU A 243 -29.43 -7.29 0.61
C LEU A 243 -27.93 -7.58 0.75
N ASN A 244 -27.12 -7.24 -0.24
CA ASN A 244 -25.66 -7.32 -0.13
C ASN A 244 -25.07 -6.08 0.57
N MET A 245 -25.85 -5.03 0.85
CA MET A 245 -25.41 -3.96 1.74
C MET A 245 -25.48 -4.37 3.22
N PRO A 246 -24.61 -3.82 4.09
CA PRO A 246 -24.62 -4.15 5.51
C PRO A 246 -25.97 -3.81 6.15
N LYS A 247 -26.36 -4.57 7.18
CA LYS A 247 -27.61 -4.29 7.91
C LYS A 247 -27.59 -2.93 8.62
N THR A 248 -26.42 -2.57 9.14
CA THR A 248 -26.12 -1.31 9.83
C THR A 248 -24.69 -0.90 9.48
N VAL A 249 -24.42 0.40 9.54
CA VAL A 249 -23.05 0.95 9.44
C VAL A 249 -22.67 1.60 10.76
N PRO A 250 -21.38 1.66 11.13
CA PRO A 250 -20.96 2.35 12.34
C PRO A 250 -21.39 3.81 12.37
N THR A 251 -21.66 4.35 13.55
CA THR A 251 -21.80 5.79 13.71
C THR A 251 -20.43 6.44 13.61
N ARG A 252 -20.34 7.57 12.91
CA ARG A 252 -19.10 8.32 12.70
C ARG A 252 -19.32 9.77 13.07
N MET A 253 -18.32 10.40 13.68
CA MET A 253 -18.36 11.81 14.05
C MET A 253 -18.59 12.74 12.85
N THR A 254 -18.00 12.41 11.69
CA THR A 254 -18.16 13.14 10.42
C THR A 254 -19.45 12.79 9.66
N GLY A 255 -20.31 11.95 10.24
CA GLY A 255 -21.55 11.51 9.62
C GLY A 255 -21.34 10.64 8.38
N PRO A 256 -22.33 10.59 7.47
CA PRO A 256 -22.29 9.71 6.30
C PRO A 256 -21.11 9.97 5.35
N GLN A 257 -20.61 11.21 5.27
CA GLN A 257 -19.51 11.57 4.36
C GLN A 257 -18.17 10.95 4.75
N GLY A 258 -17.97 10.58 6.03
CA GLY A 258 -16.78 9.85 6.45
C GLY A 258 -16.57 8.53 5.68
N PHE A 259 -17.65 7.92 5.17
CA PHE A 259 -17.57 6.68 4.39
C PHE A 259 -17.10 6.86 2.95
N PHE A 260 -16.96 8.09 2.43
CA PHE A 260 -16.68 8.33 1.01
C PHE A 260 -15.34 7.72 0.57
N LYS A 261 -14.29 7.84 1.38
CA LYS A 261 -12.97 7.23 1.15
C LYS A 261 -12.69 6.02 2.04
N ASP A 262 -13.60 5.72 2.96
CA ASP A 262 -13.47 4.62 3.93
C ASP A 262 -14.76 3.80 4.04
N CYS A 263 -15.15 3.20 2.92
CA CYS A 263 -16.39 2.44 2.82
C CYS A 263 -16.35 1.14 3.66
N PRO A 264 -17.51 0.63 4.10
CA PRO A 264 -17.60 -0.70 4.71
C PRO A 264 -17.54 -1.83 3.66
N LEU A 265 -17.43 -3.05 4.15
CA LEU A 265 -17.67 -4.27 3.39
C LEU A 265 -19.15 -4.47 3.06
N THR A 266 -19.40 -5.22 1.99
CA THR A 266 -20.72 -5.82 1.72
C THR A 266 -20.95 -7.05 2.61
N ASN A 267 -22.17 -7.62 2.59
CA ASN A 267 -22.44 -8.89 3.28
C ASN A 267 -21.67 -10.06 2.64
N VAL A 268 -21.46 -10.04 1.31
CA VAL A 268 -20.57 -10.99 0.62
C VAL A 268 -19.12 -10.79 1.07
N GLY A 269 -18.64 -9.56 1.23
CA GLY A 269 -17.31 -9.28 1.77
C GLY A 269 -17.10 -9.81 3.18
N VAL A 270 -18.10 -9.69 4.05
CA VAL A 270 -18.09 -10.29 5.40
C VAL A 270 -18.10 -11.82 5.32
N LEU A 271 -18.88 -12.41 4.40
CA LEU A 271 -18.91 -13.85 4.18
C LEU A 271 -17.56 -14.38 3.68
N GLN A 272 -16.95 -13.72 2.69
CA GLN A 272 -15.60 -14.05 2.19
C GLN A 272 -14.60 -14.11 3.35
N ALA A 273 -14.56 -13.08 4.18
CA ALA A 273 -13.66 -13.02 5.33
C ALA A 273 -13.91 -14.14 6.36
N THR A 274 -15.20 -14.44 6.62
CA THR A 274 -15.60 -15.48 7.56
C THR A 274 -15.21 -16.87 7.05
N LEU A 275 -15.49 -17.18 5.78
CA LEU A 275 -15.11 -18.43 5.12
C LEU A 275 -13.58 -18.63 5.12
N THR A 276 -12.81 -17.57 4.87
CA THR A 276 -11.35 -17.63 4.99
C THR A 276 -10.91 -18.01 6.41
N GLY A 277 -11.52 -17.42 7.44
CA GLY A 277 -11.23 -17.76 8.84
C GLY A 277 -11.64 -19.18 9.22
N GLU A 278 -12.78 -19.67 8.72
CA GLU A 278 -13.23 -21.05 8.91
C GLU A 278 -12.25 -22.04 8.27
N ALA A 279 -11.81 -21.77 7.04
CA ALA A 279 -10.82 -22.58 6.35
C ALA A 279 -9.46 -22.62 7.09
N MET A 280 -9.02 -21.49 7.66
CA MET A 280 -7.83 -21.46 8.52
C MET A 280 -7.99 -22.35 9.75
N LYS A 281 -9.17 -22.29 10.40
CA LYS A 281 -9.48 -23.11 11.58
C LYS A 281 -9.47 -24.61 11.25
N GLU A 282 -10.10 -24.99 10.14
CA GLU A 282 -10.14 -26.37 9.64
C GLU A 282 -8.74 -26.90 9.31
N ALA A 283 -7.86 -26.04 8.81
CA ALA A 283 -6.45 -26.35 8.59
C ALA A 283 -5.60 -26.37 9.87
N GLY A 284 -6.20 -26.18 11.05
CA GLY A 284 -5.50 -26.19 12.34
C GLY A 284 -4.63 -24.95 12.59
N ILE A 285 -4.84 -23.85 11.87
CA ILE A 285 -4.08 -22.62 12.03
C ILE A 285 -4.63 -21.82 13.21
N THR A 286 -3.73 -21.40 14.10
CA THR A 286 -4.02 -20.47 15.20
C THR A 286 -3.26 -19.16 14.98
N ILE A 287 -3.95 -18.02 15.11
CA ILE A 287 -3.33 -16.68 15.08
C ILE A 287 -3.02 -16.19 16.50
N HIS A 288 -1.86 -15.58 16.68
CA HIS A 288 -1.37 -15.14 18.00
C HIS A 288 -1.13 -13.64 18.08
N HIS A 289 -0.96 -12.98 16.93
CA HIS A 289 -0.75 -11.55 16.80
C HIS A 289 -1.51 -11.03 15.58
N THR A 290 -2.22 -9.92 15.74
CA THR A 290 -3.10 -9.39 14.69
C THR A 290 -2.83 -7.92 14.48
N PHE A 291 -2.48 -7.54 13.25
CA PHE A 291 -2.29 -6.16 12.82
C PHE A 291 -3.17 -5.86 11.61
N CYS A 292 -3.77 -4.69 11.57
CA CYS A 292 -4.73 -4.33 10.54
C CYS A 292 -4.55 -2.88 10.09
N SER A 293 -4.67 -2.64 8.79
CA SER A 293 -4.81 -1.30 8.23
C SER A 293 -6.01 -0.57 8.86
N PRO A 294 -5.94 0.76 9.06
CA PRO A 294 -7.01 1.55 9.68
C PRO A 294 -8.28 1.65 8.84
N SER A 295 -8.27 1.24 7.58
CA SER A 295 -9.47 1.26 6.74
C SER A 295 -10.57 0.35 7.29
N LEU A 296 -11.80 0.84 7.36
CA LEU A 296 -12.95 0.11 7.89
C LEU A 296 -13.14 -1.26 7.24
N ARG A 297 -12.99 -1.34 5.91
CA ARG A 297 -13.03 -2.59 5.13
C ARG A 297 -12.00 -3.63 5.62
N CYS A 298 -10.80 -3.19 6.02
CA CYS A 298 -9.75 -4.06 6.52
C CYS A 298 -10.11 -4.55 7.92
N ILE A 299 -10.59 -3.67 8.80
CA ILE A 299 -10.98 -4.00 10.18
C ILE A 299 -12.15 -5.00 10.19
N GLN A 300 -13.15 -4.78 9.34
CA GLN A 300 -14.27 -5.71 9.16
C GLN A 300 -13.83 -7.07 8.62
N THR A 301 -12.87 -7.08 7.68
CA THR A 301 -12.29 -8.33 7.16
C THR A 301 -11.55 -9.07 8.28
N CYS A 302 -10.70 -8.37 9.02
CA CYS A 302 -9.95 -8.93 10.15
C CYS A 302 -10.88 -9.53 11.19
N THR A 303 -11.94 -8.80 11.55
CA THR A 303 -12.99 -9.27 12.47
C THR A 303 -13.69 -10.53 11.94
N GLY A 304 -14.02 -10.58 10.64
CA GLY A 304 -14.62 -11.75 10.00
C GLY A 304 -13.72 -12.98 10.04
N ILE A 305 -12.43 -12.82 9.72
CA ILE A 305 -11.43 -13.90 9.79
C ILE A 305 -11.29 -14.42 11.23
N LEU A 306 -11.13 -13.52 12.20
CA LEU A 306 -11.03 -13.90 13.61
C LEU A 306 -12.31 -14.58 14.13
N LYS A 307 -13.48 -14.20 13.60
CA LYS A 307 -14.75 -14.86 13.90
C LYS A 307 -14.77 -16.29 13.36
N GLY A 308 -14.39 -16.50 12.10
CA GLY A 308 -14.27 -17.84 11.50
C GLY A 308 -13.27 -18.74 12.24
N LEU A 309 -12.15 -18.16 12.68
CA LEU A 309 -11.15 -18.81 13.53
C LEU A 309 -11.66 -19.16 14.93
N GLY A 310 -12.76 -18.54 15.39
CA GLY A 310 -13.21 -18.63 16.78
C GLY A 310 -12.31 -17.87 17.77
N GLN A 311 -11.57 -16.86 17.30
CA GLN A 311 -10.60 -16.08 18.06
C GLN A 311 -11.00 -14.61 18.27
N VAL A 312 -12.16 -14.18 17.76
CA VAL A 312 -12.60 -12.76 17.76
C VAL A 312 -12.58 -12.09 19.13
N GLU A 313 -12.95 -12.79 20.20
CA GLU A 313 -12.96 -12.23 21.57
C GLU A 313 -11.56 -12.17 22.20
N ASN A 314 -10.66 -13.07 21.82
CA ASN A 314 -9.38 -13.28 22.50
C ASN A 314 -8.17 -12.70 21.76
N GLN A 315 -8.33 -12.32 20.48
CA GLN A 315 -7.27 -11.75 19.66
C GLN A 315 -7.60 -10.30 19.30
N PRO A 316 -7.18 -9.32 20.13
CA PRO A 316 -7.42 -7.91 19.85
C PRO A 316 -6.60 -7.45 18.63
N ILE A 317 -7.20 -6.55 17.84
CA ILE A 317 -6.66 -6.04 16.59
C ILE A 317 -5.79 -4.81 16.88
N ALA A 318 -4.51 -4.86 16.52
CA ALA A 318 -3.62 -3.70 16.52
C ALA A 318 -3.81 -2.89 15.23
N ILE A 319 -4.27 -1.63 15.35
CA ILE A 319 -4.48 -0.75 14.20
C ILE A 319 -3.15 -0.11 13.79
N GLU A 320 -2.66 -0.45 12.61
CA GLU A 320 -1.35 -0.08 12.09
C GLU A 320 -1.51 0.71 10.78
N PRO A 321 -1.40 2.05 10.80
CA PRO A 321 -1.42 2.90 9.62
C PRO A 321 -0.39 2.50 8.57
N GLY A 322 0.76 1.95 8.95
CA GLY A 322 1.75 1.43 8.02
C GLY A 322 1.23 0.32 7.08
N LEU A 323 0.12 -0.35 7.40
CA LEU A 323 -0.55 -1.31 6.51
C LEU A 323 -1.49 -0.66 5.50
N PHE A 324 -1.68 0.67 5.56
CA PHE A 324 -2.48 1.38 4.56
C PHE A 324 -1.84 1.30 3.17
N GLU A 325 -2.69 1.30 2.14
CA GLU A 325 -2.29 1.12 0.75
C GLU A 325 -1.43 2.27 0.22
N TRP A 326 -0.93 2.10 -1.00
CA TRP A 326 -0.09 3.06 -1.68
C TRP A 326 -0.78 4.43 -1.81
N LEU A 327 -0.16 5.48 -1.28
CA LEU A 327 -0.76 6.81 -1.15
C LEU A 327 -1.04 7.49 -2.48
N ALA A 328 -0.44 7.04 -3.58
CA ALA A 328 -0.77 7.53 -4.92
C ALA A 328 -2.25 7.34 -5.30
N GLY A 329 -2.98 6.43 -4.65
CA GLY A 329 -4.43 6.28 -4.78
C GLY A 329 -5.26 7.36 -4.08
N TYR A 330 -4.62 8.25 -3.30
CA TYR A 330 -5.27 9.24 -2.44
C TYR A 330 -4.65 10.65 -2.61
N PRO A 331 -4.65 11.21 -3.84
CA PRO A 331 -3.97 12.47 -4.13
C PRO A 331 -4.52 13.66 -3.31
N ASP A 332 -5.85 13.71 -3.12
CA ASP A 332 -6.47 14.87 -2.47
C ASP A 332 -6.40 14.81 -0.94
N SER A 333 -6.68 13.65 -0.36
CA SER A 333 -6.70 13.44 1.09
C SER A 333 -6.71 11.96 1.42
N LEU A 334 -6.14 11.62 2.58
CA LEU A 334 -6.36 10.33 3.22
C LEU A 334 -7.85 10.12 3.53
N PRO A 335 -8.28 8.86 3.71
CA PRO A 335 -9.59 8.59 4.27
C PRO A 335 -9.69 9.18 5.68
N ASP A 336 -10.87 9.67 6.02
CA ASP A 336 -11.24 9.87 7.42
C ASP A 336 -11.30 8.46 8.02
N TRP A 337 -10.35 8.08 8.87
CA TRP A 337 -10.38 6.78 9.55
C TRP A 337 -11.14 6.91 10.86
N MET A 338 -11.87 5.86 11.23
CA MET A 338 -12.53 5.83 12.53
C MET A 338 -11.48 5.82 13.65
N SER A 339 -11.72 6.63 14.68
CA SER A 339 -10.93 6.61 15.91
C SER A 339 -11.05 5.27 16.63
N ILE A 340 -10.07 4.95 17.48
CA ILE A 340 -10.09 3.74 18.31
C ILE A 340 -11.38 3.65 19.14
N LYS A 341 -11.84 4.79 19.67
CA LYS A 341 -13.09 4.89 20.43
C LYS A 341 -14.31 4.55 19.57
N GLU A 342 -14.44 5.15 18.39
CA GLU A 342 -15.55 4.85 17.47
C GLU A 342 -15.55 3.37 17.05
N LEU A 343 -14.36 2.78 16.83
CA LEU A 343 -14.23 1.37 16.49
C LEU A 343 -14.68 0.45 17.65
N GLN A 344 -14.30 0.77 18.88
CA GLN A 344 -14.72 0.03 20.07
C GLN A 344 -16.23 0.16 20.33
N GLU A 345 -16.79 1.37 20.17
CA GLU A 345 -18.23 1.63 20.27
C GLU A 345 -19.02 0.91 19.17
N ALA A 346 -18.42 0.72 17.99
CA ALA A 346 -18.95 -0.10 16.91
C ALA A 346 -18.83 -1.62 17.17
N GLY A 347 -18.18 -2.03 18.26
CA GLY A 347 -18.07 -3.43 18.69
C GLY A 347 -16.86 -4.19 18.14
N TYR A 348 -15.86 -3.50 17.59
CA TYR A 348 -14.61 -4.16 17.17
C TYR A 348 -13.66 -4.37 18.35
N ASN A 349 -13.04 -5.55 18.45
CA ASN A 349 -12.07 -5.88 19.49
C ASN A 349 -10.70 -5.23 19.19
N ILE A 350 -10.59 -3.93 19.41
CA ILE A 350 -9.38 -3.15 19.14
C ILE A 350 -8.45 -3.14 20.35
N LYS A 351 -7.14 -3.30 20.11
CA LYS A 351 -6.10 -3.19 21.13
C LYS A 351 -5.91 -1.71 21.53
N PRO A 352 -6.32 -1.28 22.74
CA PRO A 352 -6.40 0.15 23.09
C PRO A 352 -5.03 0.84 23.19
N ASP A 353 -4.02 0.16 23.74
CA ASP A 353 -2.71 0.77 24.03
C ASP A 353 -1.65 0.40 22.97
N TYR A 354 -2.09 0.04 21.77
CA TYR A 354 -1.15 -0.23 20.69
C TYR A 354 -0.50 1.07 20.19
N LYS A 355 0.83 1.06 20.11
CA LYS A 355 1.61 2.13 19.50
C LYS A 355 2.04 1.69 18.09
N PRO A 356 1.56 2.35 17.02
CA PRO A 356 1.95 1.99 15.67
C PRO A 356 3.44 2.16 15.41
N PHE A 357 3.98 1.31 14.53
CA PHE A 357 5.36 1.43 14.05
C PHE A 357 5.50 2.56 13.04
N ILE A 358 4.45 2.81 12.26
CA ILE A 358 4.31 3.97 11.38
C ILE A 358 3.03 4.67 11.81
N ARG A 359 3.15 5.90 12.31
CA ARG A 359 1.97 6.63 12.75
C ARG A 359 1.17 7.18 11.57
N GLU A 360 -0.07 7.54 11.82
CA GLU A 360 -0.89 8.25 10.83
C GLU A 360 -0.23 9.59 10.43
N GLU A 361 0.40 10.26 11.40
CA GLU A 361 1.25 11.45 11.18
C GLU A 361 2.42 11.21 10.20
N GLU A 362 2.81 9.93 10.09
CA GLU A 362 3.80 9.33 9.19
C GLU A 362 3.45 9.49 7.70
N LEU A 363 2.14 9.42 7.38
CA LEU A 363 1.62 9.16 6.03
C LEU A 363 1.26 10.45 5.28
N HIS A 364 1.96 11.54 5.58
CA HIS A 364 1.58 12.90 5.15
C HIS A 364 2.12 13.24 3.76
N ASP A 365 3.24 12.62 3.40
CA ASP A 365 3.80 12.71 2.07
C ASP A 365 3.01 11.85 1.08
N ARG A 366 1.93 12.45 0.57
CA ARG A 366 0.99 11.84 -0.38
C ARG A 366 1.59 11.60 -1.77
N GLN A 367 2.86 11.94 -1.98
CA GLN A 367 3.60 11.69 -3.21
C GLN A 367 4.55 10.48 -3.11
N GLU A 368 4.28 9.55 -2.18
CA GLU A 368 5.14 8.39 -2.02
C GLU A 368 5.30 7.61 -3.34
N SER A 369 6.54 7.37 -3.74
CA SER A 369 6.88 6.52 -4.86
C SER A 369 6.53 5.07 -4.55
N ALA A 370 6.41 4.23 -5.58
CA ALA A 370 6.22 2.80 -5.36
C ALA A 370 7.36 2.21 -4.51
N GLU A 371 8.59 2.65 -4.72
CA GLU A 371 9.74 2.22 -3.92
C GLU A 371 9.59 2.62 -2.44
N GLN A 372 9.20 3.86 -2.15
CA GLN A 372 8.93 4.31 -0.78
C GLN A 372 7.81 3.48 -0.12
N PHE A 373 6.76 3.14 -0.86
CA PHE A 373 5.70 2.24 -0.41
C PHE A 373 6.23 0.84 -0.04
N TYR A 374 7.07 0.23 -0.89
CA TYR A 374 7.72 -1.05 -0.58
C TYR A 374 8.63 -0.93 0.64
N MET A 375 9.43 0.15 0.74
CA MET A 375 10.35 0.36 1.86
C MET A 375 9.64 0.51 3.20
N ARG A 376 8.55 1.30 3.26
CA ARG A 376 7.76 1.40 4.50
C ARG A 376 7.06 0.10 4.85
N SER A 377 6.57 -0.64 3.85
CA SER A 377 5.90 -1.94 4.04
C SER A 377 6.86 -3.01 4.54
N PHE A 378 8.09 -2.99 4.04
CA PHE A 378 9.15 -3.89 4.49
C PHE A 378 9.63 -3.55 5.90
N TYR A 379 9.87 -2.26 6.19
CA TYR A 379 10.18 -1.79 7.54
C TYR A 379 9.11 -2.23 8.54
N LEU A 380 7.84 -2.07 8.18
CA LEU A 380 6.73 -2.50 9.00
C LEU A 380 6.77 -4.01 9.24
N ALA A 381 6.90 -4.82 8.19
CA ALA A 381 6.91 -6.27 8.31
C ALA A 381 8.06 -6.74 9.22
N GLN A 382 9.26 -6.15 9.10
CA GLN A 382 10.38 -6.41 10.00
C GLN A 382 10.09 -5.98 11.44
N SER A 383 9.45 -4.83 11.64
CA SER A 383 9.10 -4.32 12.97
C SER A 383 8.10 -5.23 13.68
N VAL A 384 7.08 -5.70 12.96
CA VAL A 384 6.12 -6.68 13.47
C VAL A 384 6.82 -8.01 13.82
N ILE A 385 7.70 -8.52 12.97
CA ILE A 385 8.46 -9.76 13.24
C ILE A 385 9.26 -9.63 14.54
N ARG A 386 9.98 -8.51 14.71
CA ARG A 386 10.81 -8.23 15.89
C ARG A 386 9.97 -8.05 17.15
N SER A 387 8.87 -7.31 17.07
CA SER A 387 8.03 -7.00 18.23
C SER A 387 7.24 -8.20 18.78
N THR A 388 7.26 -9.32 18.06
CA THR A 388 6.54 -10.54 18.40
C THR A 388 7.48 -11.75 18.51
N ALA A 389 8.80 -11.53 18.45
CA ALA A 389 9.81 -12.57 18.44
C ALA A 389 9.95 -13.29 19.79
N ASP A 390 9.80 -12.57 20.89
CA ASP A 390 9.86 -13.08 22.27
C ASP A 390 8.75 -14.09 22.55
N ARG A 391 7.53 -13.80 22.10
CA ARG A 391 6.36 -14.65 22.26
C ARG A 391 6.28 -15.75 21.19
N GLY A 392 6.85 -15.51 20.02
CA GLY A 392 6.75 -16.39 18.86
C GLY A 392 5.34 -16.43 18.26
N GLY A 393 5.01 -17.52 17.56
CA GLY A 393 3.66 -17.74 17.00
C GLY A 393 3.36 -17.01 15.69
N ASN A 394 2.18 -17.34 15.15
CA ASN A 394 1.69 -16.84 13.86
C ASN A 394 1.13 -15.42 13.93
N ILE A 395 1.37 -14.64 12.89
CA ILE A 395 0.95 -13.27 12.71
C ILE A 395 -0.10 -13.19 11.60
N LEU A 396 -1.16 -12.40 11.81
CA LEU A 396 -2.12 -12.01 10.79
C LEU A 396 -1.95 -10.52 10.47
N LEU A 397 -1.72 -10.20 9.20
CA LEU A 397 -1.69 -8.85 8.65
C LEU A 397 -2.88 -8.67 7.70
N VAL A 398 -3.79 -7.73 7.98
CA VAL A 398 -4.93 -7.44 7.10
C VAL A 398 -4.80 -6.05 6.50
N GLY A 399 -4.81 -5.98 5.18
CA GLY A 399 -4.65 -4.73 4.44
C GLY A 399 -5.28 -4.79 3.06
N HIS A 400 -4.52 -4.40 2.06
CA HIS A 400 -4.99 -4.16 0.69
C HIS A 400 -4.32 -5.12 -0.28
N ALA A 401 -4.73 -5.08 -1.55
CA ALA A 401 -4.19 -5.99 -2.57
C ALA A 401 -2.66 -5.88 -2.68
N ALA A 402 -2.11 -4.66 -2.66
CA ALA A 402 -0.67 -4.43 -2.76
C ALA A 402 0.10 -4.87 -1.50
N THR A 403 -0.57 -4.93 -0.33
CA THR A 403 0.04 -5.35 0.94
C THR A 403 0.61 -6.77 0.86
N LEU A 404 -0.03 -7.67 0.08
CA LEU A 404 0.43 -9.05 -0.08
C LEU A 404 1.85 -9.13 -0.67
N ASP A 405 2.16 -8.34 -1.69
CA ASP A 405 3.50 -8.31 -2.30
C ASP A 405 4.42 -7.38 -1.51
N ALA A 406 3.97 -6.17 -1.14
CA ALA A 406 4.84 -5.20 -0.46
C ALA A 406 5.37 -5.67 0.90
N CYS A 407 4.57 -6.41 1.67
CA CYS A 407 5.02 -6.95 2.96
C CYS A 407 5.77 -8.29 2.85
N THR A 408 5.80 -8.97 1.69
CA THR A 408 6.50 -10.26 1.53
C THR A 408 7.74 -10.18 0.64
N ARG A 409 7.76 -9.27 -0.33
CA ARG A 409 8.73 -9.26 -1.43
C ARG A 409 10.17 -9.19 -0.95
N GLN A 410 10.48 -8.18 -0.14
CA GLN A 410 11.82 -7.96 0.40
C GLN A 410 12.17 -8.96 1.51
N LEU A 411 11.20 -9.43 2.29
CA LEU A 411 11.42 -10.52 3.26
C LEU A 411 11.86 -11.82 2.55
N SER A 412 11.33 -12.07 1.35
CA SER A 412 11.68 -13.22 0.51
C SER A 412 12.90 -13.00 -0.38
N GLY A 413 13.68 -11.93 -0.12
CA GLY A 413 14.90 -11.60 -0.89
C GLY A 413 14.65 -10.95 -2.26
N GLY A 414 13.41 -10.58 -2.59
CA GLY A 414 13.07 -9.87 -3.82
C GLY A 414 13.31 -8.36 -3.69
N ALA A 415 13.73 -7.72 -4.79
CA ALA A 415 13.75 -6.27 -4.87
C ALA A 415 12.32 -5.68 -4.95
N PRO A 416 12.10 -4.43 -4.47
CA PRO A 416 10.89 -3.66 -4.72
C PRO A 416 10.49 -3.68 -6.19
N ARG A 417 9.18 -3.64 -6.45
CA ARG A 417 8.68 -3.55 -7.82
C ARG A 417 8.55 -2.10 -8.26
N THR A 418 8.65 -1.90 -9.57
CA THR A 418 8.19 -0.65 -10.18
C THR A 418 6.68 -0.47 -9.95
N SER A 419 6.21 0.77 -10.01
CA SER A 419 4.78 1.10 -9.91
C SER A 419 3.94 0.27 -10.88
N GLN A 420 4.36 0.17 -12.15
CA GLN A 420 3.65 -0.59 -13.17
C GLN A 420 3.57 -2.08 -12.83
N ALA A 421 4.67 -2.70 -12.40
CA ALA A 421 4.68 -4.10 -12.05
C ALA A 421 3.80 -4.38 -10.81
N MET A 422 3.81 -3.48 -9.82
CA MET A 422 2.92 -3.53 -8.67
C MET A 422 1.45 -3.42 -9.08
N THR A 423 1.08 -2.46 -9.95
CA THR A 423 -0.31 -2.31 -10.42
C THR A 423 -0.79 -3.58 -11.13
N ARG A 424 0.03 -4.16 -12.02
CA ARG A 424 -0.32 -5.39 -12.77
C ARG A 424 -0.58 -6.60 -11.86
N ILE A 425 0.18 -6.75 -10.77
CA ILE A 425 -0.07 -7.85 -9.83
C ILE A 425 -1.28 -7.56 -8.96
N THR A 426 -1.46 -6.31 -8.52
CA THR A 426 -2.54 -5.89 -7.61
C THR A 426 -3.91 -6.13 -8.25
N GLN A 427 -4.04 -5.88 -9.55
CA GLN A 427 -5.25 -6.17 -10.34
C GLN A 427 -5.61 -7.66 -10.39
N LYS A 428 -4.64 -8.56 -10.14
CA LYS A 428 -4.82 -10.01 -10.18
C LYS A 428 -5.01 -10.63 -8.80
N ILE A 429 -5.17 -9.82 -7.75
CA ILE A 429 -5.35 -10.30 -6.37
C ILE A 429 -6.81 -10.07 -5.98
N PRO A 430 -7.71 -11.07 -6.05
CA PRO A 430 -9.12 -10.94 -5.64
C PRO A 430 -9.31 -10.61 -4.14
N TYR A 431 -10.53 -10.25 -3.77
CA TYR A 431 -10.93 -10.05 -2.37
C TYR A 431 -10.64 -11.27 -1.51
N CYS A 432 -10.24 -11.06 -0.25
CA CYS A 432 -9.85 -12.10 0.71
C CYS A 432 -8.75 -13.07 0.22
N SER A 433 -8.01 -12.72 -0.83
CA SER A 433 -6.78 -13.43 -1.18
C SER A 433 -5.78 -13.35 -0.05
N MET A 434 -5.08 -14.45 0.19
CA MET A 434 -4.11 -14.59 1.26
C MET A 434 -2.78 -15.07 0.69
N VAL A 435 -1.68 -14.60 1.29
CA VAL A 435 -0.35 -15.18 1.12
C VAL A 435 0.22 -15.58 2.48
N CYS A 436 0.97 -16.68 2.50
CA CYS A 436 1.70 -17.13 3.69
C CYS A 436 3.21 -17.05 3.43
N ILE A 437 3.93 -16.46 4.39
CA ILE A 437 5.39 -16.49 4.43
C ILE A 437 5.83 -17.10 5.77
N GLN A 438 6.81 -17.99 5.72
CA GLN A 438 7.27 -18.77 6.87
C GLN A 438 8.74 -18.47 7.19
N ASP A 439 9.07 -18.39 8.47
CA ASP A 439 10.44 -18.39 8.97
C ASP A 439 11.08 -19.77 8.72
N VAL A 440 12.19 -19.78 7.97
CA VAL A 440 12.95 -20.99 7.64
C VAL A 440 14.32 -21.02 8.34
N GLY A 441 14.56 -20.11 9.29
CA GLY A 441 15.84 -19.96 9.96
C GLY A 441 16.78 -18.98 9.26
N ASP A 442 17.91 -18.66 9.91
CA ASP A 442 18.95 -17.76 9.40
C ASP A 442 18.44 -16.37 8.94
N ASN A 443 17.41 -15.85 9.62
CA ASN A 443 16.71 -14.61 9.26
C ASN A 443 16.10 -14.62 7.84
N LYS A 444 15.82 -15.81 7.28
CA LYS A 444 15.19 -15.96 5.97
C LYS A 444 13.71 -16.31 6.11
N TRP A 445 12.93 -15.71 5.22
CA TRP A 445 11.49 -15.92 5.12
C TRP A 445 11.15 -16.38 3.71
N GLU A 446 10.33 -17.43 3.61
CA GLU A 446 9.96 -18.03 2.33
C GLU A 446 8.45 -18.10 2.16
N LEU A 447 7.98 -17.81 0.95
CA LEU A 447 6.58 -18.04 0.58
C LEU A 447 6.26 -19.53 0.69
N LYS A 448 5.13 -19.85 1.32
CA LYS A 448 4.62 -21.22 1.46
C LYS A 448 3.19 -21.32 0.95
N ASP A 449 2.84 -22.51 0.50
CA ASP A 449 1.48 -22.84 0.13
C ASP A 449 0.56 -22.76 1.35
N ILE A 450 -0.66 -22.28 1.11
CA ILE A 450 -1.70 -22.22 2.12
C ILE A 450 -2.43 -23.58 2.15
N PRO A 451 -2.59 -24.22 3.31
CA PRO A 451 -3.16 -25.57 3.41
C PRO A 451 -4.69 -25.61 3.30
N PHE A 452 -5.30 -24.68 2.56
CA PHE A 452 -6.73 -24.61 2.30
C PHE A 452 -7.02 -23.87 0.98
N PRO A 453 -8.18 -24.12 0.33
CA PRO A 453 -8.47 -23.56 -0.99
C PRO A 453 -8.80 -22.05 -0.96
N PRO A 454 -8.67 -21.35 -2.09
CA PRO A 454 -9.12 -19.96 -2.23
C PRO A 454 -10.66 -19.87 -2.32
N VAL A 455 -11.20 -18.67 -2.10
CA VAL A 455 -12.61 -18.35 -2.34
C VAL A 455 -12.80 -17.86 -3.78
N THR A 456 -13.80 -18.38 -4.49
CA THR A 456 -14.16 -17.92 -5.84
C THR A 456 -15.67 -18.00 -6.02
N HIS A 457 -16.28 -16.96 -6.58
CA HIS A 457 -17.70 -16.90 -6.90
C HIS A 457 -17.94 -15.96 -8.09
N SER A 458 -19.10 -16.09 -8.73
CA SER A 458 -19.55 -15.18 -9.77
C SER A 458 -20.21 -13.93 -9.19
N GLU A 459 -20.43 -12.93 -10.04
CA GLU A 459 -21.30 -11.80 -9.72
C GLU A 459 -22.77 -12.22 -9.66
N ASN A 460 -23.59 -11.45 -8.94
CA ASN A 460 -25.04 -11.63 -8.89
C ASN A 460 -25.72 -10.29 -9.16
N MET A 461 -26.47 -10.21 -10.26
CA MET A 461 -27.07 -8.97 -10.73
C MET A 461 -28.31 -8.58 -9.92
N ARG A 462 -28.51 -7.27 -9.77
CA ARG A 462 -29.75 -6.74 -9.19
C ARG A 462 -30.94 -7.05 -10.09
N PHE A 463 -31.97 -7.66 -9.53
CA PHE A 463 -33.23 -7.93 -10.21
C PHE A 463 -34.27 -6.82 -9.92
N ASP A 464 -34.85 -6.25 -10.98
CA ASP A 464 -36.03 -5.37 -10.88
C ASP A 464 -37.28 -6.09 -11.38
N TRP A 465 -38.13 -6.51 -10.44
CA TRP A 465 -39.35 -7.24 -10.74
C TRP A 465 -40.33 -6.47 -11.64
N LYS A 466 -40.24 -5.13 -11.72
CA LYS A 466 -41.12 -4.32 -12.57
C LYS A 466 -40.96 -4.62 -14.05
N MET A 467 -39.84 -5.21 -14.46
CA MET A 467 -39.64 -5.68 -15.83
C MET A 467 -40.65 -6.76 -16.27
N LEU A 468 -41.36 -7.37 -15.32
CA LEU A 468 -42.42 -8.35 -15.61
C LEU A 468 -43.81 -7.70 -15.77
N LEU A 469 -43.94 -6.39 -15.52
CA LEU A 469 -45.19 -5.64 -15.71
C LEU A 469 -45.35 -5.10 -17.13
N THR A 470 -44.28 -5.16 -17.92
CA THR A 470 -44.25 -4.93 -19.38
C THR A 470 -44.43 -6.25 -20.10
#